data_AF-A0A9W6VCD0-F1
#
_entry.id   AF-A0A9W6VCD0-F1
#
_cell.length_a   1.000
_cell.length_b   1.000
_cell.length_c   1.000
_cell.angle_alpha   90.00
_cell.angle_beta   90.00
_cell.angle_gamma   90.00
#
_symmetry.space_group_name_H-M   'P 1'
#
loop_
_entity.id
_entity.type
_entity.pdbx_description
1 polymer ?
#
loop_
_entity_poly.entity_id
_entity_poly.type
_entity_poly.pdbx_seq_one_letter_code
_entity_poly.pdbx_strand_id
1 'polypeptide(L)'
;MTAVAPQPIATRPYPARETAKGSYLLRLFRTTDHKQIGIMYLVTSFAFFMVGGAMAMLIRSELAVPGQQFLSQEQYNQLFTMHGTIMLLLYATPILFGFANFVLPLQIGSPDVAFPRLNAFSYWLYLFGGLIVMFGFLTPGGAADFGWFAYTPLSDKIHSPGVGADLWITGLAVGGLGTILGAVNMLTTIVCLRAPGMTMFRMPIFTWNILITSVLVLLAFPILTAALFGLLADRQLGAHVFDPANGGVILWQHLFWFFGHPEVYIVALPFFGIVSEIFPVFSRKPLFGYRGLVYATLGIAALSVTVWAHHMYATGAVLLPFFSFMTFLIAVPTGVKFFNWIGTMWKGQLTFETPMLFSVGFLVTFLFGGLTGVLLAAPAIDFHVSDTYFVVAHFHYVLYGTIVFATFAGIYFWFPKITGRFLDEPLGKLHFWTTFIGFHGTFLVQHWLGNEGMPRRYADYLPTDGFTTLNIISTIGAYILGASTLPFIYNVFKSYRYGEIVTADDPWGYGNSLEWATSSPPPRHNFTELPRIRSERPAFDLHYPHMREATEADKYVGLLGGHGHKPAPSEVVAEKMNPDEISKGDPTLPN
;
A
#
# COMPACT_ATOMS: atom_id res chain seq x y z
N MET A 1 -26.63 17.66 42.97
CA MET A 1 -25.41 16.81 43.02
C MET A 1 -25.74 15.50 42.31
N THR A 2 -25.45 15.42 41.01
CA THR A 2 -25.57 14.18 40.24
C THR A 2 -24.37 13.31 40.57
N ALA A 3 -24.61 12.24 41.32
CA ALA A 3 -23.59 11.24 41.63
C ALA A 3 -23.11 10.60 40.32
N VAL A 4 -21.88 10.94 39.92
CA VAL A 4 -21.20 10.24 38.82
C VAL A 4 -20.91 8.84 39.34
N ALA A 5 -21.66 7.85 38.83
CA ALA A 5 -21.39 6.45 39.14
C ALA A 5 -19.94 6.14 38.74
N PRO A 6 -19.13 5.54 39.62
CA PRO A 6 -17.76 5.19 39.29
C PRO A 6 -17.77 4.17 38.15
N GLN A 7 -17.28 4.59 36.98
CA GLN A 7 -17.02 3.68 35.87
C GLN A 7 -15.91 2.70 36.31
N PRO A 8 -16.12 1.38 36.21
CA PRO A 8 -15.07 0.43 36.55
C PRO A 8 -13.83 0.71 35.70
N ILE A 9 -12.67 0.77 36.35
CA ILE A 9 -11.39 0.92 35.64
C ILE A 9 -11.27 -0.30 34.73
N ALA A 10 -11.30 -0.08 33.41
CA ALA A 10 -11.10 -1.15 32.43
C ALA A 10 -9.67 -1.70 32.61
N THR A 11 -9.55 -2.78 33.38
CA THR A 11 -8.30 -3.51 33.54
C THR A 11 -8.15 -4.49 32.39
N ARG A 12 -6.94 -4.64 31.86
CA ARG A 12 -6.66 -5.70 30.88
C ARG A 12 -7.11 -7.05 31.47
N PRO A 13 -7.74 -7.93 30.68
CA PRO A 13 -8.07 -9.29 31.13
C PRO A 13 -6.82 -10.14 31.46
N TYR A 14 -5.62 -9.62 31.14
CA TYR A 14 -4.33 -10.26 31.38
C TYR A 14 -3.34 -9.26 31.99
N PRO A 15 -2.42 -9.70 32.88
CA PRO A 15 -1.44 -8.82 33.51
C PRO A 15 -0.59 -8.06 32.49
N ALA A 16 -0.12 -6.86 32.87
CA ALA A 16 0.88 -6.15 32.09
C ALA A 16 2.08 -7.08 31.85
N ARG A 17 2.59 -7.14 30.61
CA ARG A 17 3.74 -8.01 30.28
C ARG A 17 4.95 -7.61 31.12
N GLU A 18 5.20 -8.33 32.21
CA GLU A 18 6.50 -8.30 32.87
C GLU A 18 7.50 -9.01 31.96
N THR A 19 8.37 -8.23 31.31
CA THR A 19 9.49 -8.76 30.55
C THR A 19 10.75 -8.60 31.38
N ALA A 20 11.51 -9.69 31.53
CA ALA A 20 12.84 -9.59 32.12
C ALA A 20 13.68 -8.60 31.29
N LYS A 21 14.37 -7.67 31.95
CA LYS A 21 15.24 -6.69 31.28
C LYS A 21 16.21 -7.43 30.34
N GLY A 22 16.25 -7.04 29.07
CA GLY A 22 17.08 -7.67 28.04
C GLY A 22 16.46 -8.84 27.28
N SER A 23 15.35 -9.44 27.75
CA SER A 23 14.72 -10.59 27.06
C SER A 23 14.10 -10.24 25.70
N TYR A 24 13.83 -8.96 25.45
CA TYR A 24 13.25 -8.48 24.19
C TYR A 24 14.21 -8.64 23.00
N LEU A 25 15.48 -8.26 23.16
CA LEU A 25 16.48 -8.38 22.09
C LEU A 25 16.70 -9.85 21.71
N LEU A 26 16.86 -10.73 22.70
CA LEU A 26 16.98 -12.17 22.46
C LEU A 26 15.73 -12.75 21.77
N ARG A 27 14.54 -12.25 22.11
CA ARG A 27 13.29 -12.65 21.45
C ARG A 27 13.25 -12.20 19.99
N LEU A 28 13.74 -11.01 19.66
CA LEU A 28 13.81 -10.54 18.27
C LEU A 28 14.72 -11.42 17.41
N PHE A 29 15.90 -11.80 17.90
CA PHE A 29 16.82 -12.63 17.12
C PHE A 29 16.37 -14.09 16.95
N ARG A 30 15.56 -14.61 17.89
CA ARG A 30 15.10 -16.02 17.90
C ARG A 30 13.65 -16.19 17.49
N THR A 31 12.96 -15.13 17.06
CA THR A 31 11.53 -15.22 16.75
C THR A 31 11.28 -16.03 15.48
N THR A 32 10.26 -16.87 15.53
CA THR A 32 9.62 -17.48 14.35
C THR A 32 8.17 -17.03 14.19
N ASP A 33 7.63 -16.29 15.17
CA ASP A 33 6.24 -15.84 15.15
C ASP A 33 6.06 -14.79 14.05
N HIS A 34 5.23 -15.10 13.06
CA HIS A 34 4.88 -14.21 11.96
C HIS A 34 4.36 -12.84 12.43
N LYS A 35 3.68 -12.75 13.59
CA LYS A 35 3.22 -11.47 14.14
C LYS A 35 4.39 -10.58 14.53
N GLN A 36 5.38 -11.13 15.22
CA GLN A 36 6.58 -10.39 15.63
C GLN A 36 7.42 -9.97 14.41
N ILE A 37 7.57 -10.87 13.43
CA ILE A 37 8.28 -10.59 12.18
C ILE A 37 7.54 -9.50 11.39
N GLY A 38 6.22 -9.56 11.32
CA GLY A 38 5.38 -8.52 10.72
C GLY A 38 5.61 -7.15 11.36
N ILE A 39 5.62 -7.06 12.69
CA ILE A 39 5.95 -5.82 13.40
C ILE A 39 7.37 -5.35 13.07
N MET A 40 8.35 -6.25 12.98
CA MET A 40 9.72 -5.90 12.61
C MET A 40 9.78 -5.29 11.19
N TYR A 41 9.09 -5.88 10.22
CA TYR A 41 8.94 -5.29 8.88
C TYR A 41 8.28 -3.91 8.93
N LEU A 42 7.16 -3.76 9.65
CA LEU A 42 6.44 -2.49 9.77
C LEU A 42 7.33 -1.38 10.34
N VAL A 43 8.09 -1.67 11.41
CA VAL A 43 8.98 -0.69 12.04
C VAL A 43 10.19 -0.37 11.17
N THR A 44 10.87 -1.39 10.62
CA THR A 44 12.07 -1.19 9.80
C THR A 44 11.76 -0.45 8.50
N SER A 45 10.69 -0.84 7.80
CA SER A 45 10.26 -0.15 6.58
C SER A 45 9.82 1.28 6.86
N PHE A 46 9.14 1.56 7.98
CA PHE A 46 8.82 2.93 8.38
C PHE A 46 10.08 3.75 8.74
N ALA A 47 11.12 3.13 9.29
CA ALA A 47 12.41 3.81 9.48
C ALA A 47 13.04 4.20 8.13
N PHE A 48 13.02 3.30 7.14
CA PHE A 48 13.42 3.62 5.77
C PHE A 48 12.54 4.70 5.13
N PHE A 49 11.23 4.69 5.38
CA PHE A 49 10.32 5.76 4.95
C PHE A 49 10.75 7.13 5.50
N MET A 50 11.09 7.22 6.79
CA MET A 50 11.60 8.47 7.37
C MET A 50 12.93 8.91 6.72
N VAL A 51 13.85 7.96 6.48
CA VAL A 51 15.13 8.25 5.82
C VAL A 51 14.93 8.76 4.40
N GLY A 52 14.14 8.07 3.57
CA GLY A 52 13.86 8.51 2.21
C GLY A 52 13.03 9.79 2.18
N GLY A 53 12.14 10.01 3.16
CA GLY A 53 11.39 11.26 3.31
C GLY A 53 12.31 12.44 3.61
N ALA A 54 13.31 12.25 4.48
CA ALA A 54 14.34 13.27 4.74
C ALA A 54 15.15 13.58 3.47
N MET A 55 15.50 12.58 2.66
CA MET A 55 16.17 12.80 1.37
C MET A 55 15.30 13.62 0.40
N ALA A 56 14.01 13.32 0.31
CA ALA A 56 13.07 14.10 -0.50
C ALA A 56 12.99 15.55 -0.03
N MET A 57 12.98 15.79 1.29
CA MET A 57 12.99 17.14 1.84
C MET A 57 14.22 17.91 1.38
N LEU A 58 15.42 17.32 1.47
CA LEU A 58 16.66 17.94 0.98
C LEU A 58 16.60 18.25 -0.53
N ILE A 59 16.12 17.32 -1.34
CA ILE A 59 15.91 17.52 -2.79
C ILE A 59 14.98 18.72 -3.04
N ARG A 60 13.87 18.82 -2.29
CA ARG A 60 12.91 19.92 -2.44
C ARG A 60 13.46 21.25 -1.94
N SER A 61 14.26 21.26 -0.88
CA SER A 61 14.92 22.48 -0.39
C SER A 61 15.86 23.07 -1.43
N GLU A 62 16.65 22.24 -2.13
CA GLU A 62 17.56 22.69 -3.19
C GLU A 62 16.76 23.29 -4.36
N LEU A 63 15.66 22.64 -4.77
CA LEU A 63 14.84 23.13 -5.87
C LEU A 63 13.91 24.31 -5.53
N ALA A 64 13.89 24.77 -4.28
CA ALA A 64 12.99 25.83 -3.85
C ALA A 64 13.28 27.17 -4.54
N VAL A 65 14.56 27.44 -4.81
CA VAL A 65 15.04 28.68 -5.45
C VAL A 65 15.96 28.26 -6.60
N PRO A 66 16.01 29.00 -7.72
CA PRO A 66 17.00 28.74 -8.76
C PRO A 66 18.44 29.03 -8.30
N GLY A 67 19.40 28.33 -8.87
CA GLY A 67 20.81 28.27 -8.45
C GLY A 67 21.09 27.07 -7.54
N GLN A 68 22.36 26.79 -7.28
CA GLN A 68 22.78 25.80 -6.28
C GLN A 68 22.96 26.46 -4.91
N GLN A 69 22.39 25.87 -3.86
CA GLN A 69 22.40 26.44 -2.51
C GLN A 69 23.27 25.62 -1.57
N PHE A 70 23.02 24.32 -1.46
CA PHE A 70 23.74 23.50 -0.48
C PHE A 70 24.06 22.07 -0.93
N LEU A 71 23.36 21.53 -1.94
CA LEU A 71 23.73 20.26 -2.56
C LEU A 71 24.60 20.49 -3.79
N SER A 72 25.67 19.68 -3.94
CA SER A 72 26.30 19.55 -5.25
C SER A 72 25.41 18.77 -6.21
N GLN A 73 25.66 18.88 -7.52
CA GLN A 73 24.94 18.08 -8.53
C GLN A 73 25.06 16.58 -8.27
N GLU A 74 26.25 16.13 -7.86
CA GLU A 74 26.50 14.72 -7.52
C GLU A 74 25.70 14.30 -6.29
N GLN A 75 25.69 15.11 -5.22
CA GLN A 75 24.90 14.81 -4.02
C GLN A 75 23.41 14.77 -4.32
N TYR A 76 22.89 15.70 -5.13
CA TYR A 76 21.51 15.67 -5.59
C TYR A 76 21.21 14.35 -6.34
N ASN A 77 22.12 13.95 -7.24
CA ASN A 77 21.96 12.73 -8.02
C ASN A 77 21.94 11.47 -7.15
N GLN A 78 22.80 11.43 -6.14
CA GLN A 78 22.81 10.36 -5.14
C GLN A 78 21.52 10.35 -4.32
N LEU A 79 21.04 11.51 -3.88
CA LEU A 79 19.84 11.63 -3.06
C LEU A 79 18.59 11.17 -3.79
N PHE A 80 18.36 11.55 -5.05
CA PHE A 80 17.16 11.10 -5.75
C PHE A 80 17.21 9.60 -6.09
N THR A 81 18.40 9.08 -6.40
CA THR A 81 18.63 7.64 -6.66
C THR A 81 18.30 6.82 -5.42
N MET A 82 18.84 7.23 -4.27
CA MET A 82 18.65 6.56 -3.00
C MET A 82 17.23 6.74 -2.48
N HIS A 83 16.63 7.93 -2.61
CA HIS A 83 15.22 8.17 -2.28
C HIS A 83 14.30 7.20 -3.03
N GLY A 84 14.43 7.12 -4.37
CA GLY A 84 13.60 6.24 -5.18
C GLY A 84 13.80 4.76 -4.82
N THR A 85 15.05 4.34 -4.63
CA THR A 85 15.39 2.97 -4.23
C THR A 85 14.79 2.61 -2.87
N ILE A 86 14.96 3.50 -1.88
CA ILE A 86 14.49 3.28 -0.52
C ILE A 86 12.96 3.21 -0.52
N MET A 87 12.28 4.13 -1.19
CA MET A 87 10.83 4.20 -1.19
C MET A 87 10.17 2.98 -1.85
N LEU A 88 10.71 2.52 -2.98
CA LEU A 88 10.14 1.38 -3.71
C LEU A 88 10.55 0.04 -3.09
N LEU A 89 11.86 -0.17 -2.95
CA LEU A 89 12.41 -1.50 -2.68
C LEU A 89 12.66 -1.75 -1.19
N LEU A 90 12.87 -0.69 -0.38
CA LEU A 90 13.15 -0.82 1.06
C LEU A 90 11.99 -0.38 1.97
N TYR A 91 10.99 0.32 1.43
CA TYR A 91 9.76 0.69 2.12
C TYR A 91 8.51 0.00 1.55
N ALA A 92 8.15 0.24 0.29
CA ALA A 92 6.87 -0.22 -0.27
C ALA A 92 6.77 -1.74 -0.40
N THR A 93 7.80 -2.40 -0.94
CA THR A 93 7.82 -3.87 -0.98
C THR A 93 7.85 -4.49 0.44
N PRO A 94 8.72 -4.04 1.37
CA PRO A 94 8.79 -4.66 2.70
C PRO A 94 7.58 -4.37 3.61
N ILE A 95 6.95 -3.18 3.53
CA ILE A 95 5.73 -2.88 4.30
C ILE A 95 4.57 -3.79 3.88
N LEU A 96 4.50 -4.17 2.59
CA LEU A 96 3.61 -5.22 2.05
C LEU A 96 3.76 -6.52 2.85
N PHE A 97 5.01 -6.97 3.04
CA PHE A 97 5.30 -8.21 3.75
C PHE A 97 5.11 -8.04 5.26
N GLY A 98 5.19 -6.82 5.79
CA GLY A 98 4.79 -6.51 7.17
C GLY A 98 3.32 -6.80 7.42
N PHE A 99 2.43 -6.28 6.57
CA PHE A 99 0.99 -6.58 6.66
C PHE A 99 0.68 -8.04 6.34
N ALA A 100 1.30 -8.62 5.31
CA ALA A 100 1.11 -10.03 4.98
C ALA A 100 1.49 -10.92 6.17
N ASN A 101 2.66 -10.72 6.74
CA ASN A 101 3.10 -11.47 7.91
C ASN A 101 2.16 -11.33 9.09
N PHE A 102 1.69 -10.13 9.40
CA PHE A 102 0.84 -9.95 10.57
C PHE A 102 -0.58 -10.49 10.35
N VAL A 103 -1.22 -10.09 9.25
CA VAL A 103 -2.66 -10.23 9.03
C VAL A 103 -3.02 -11.52 8.30
N LEU A 104 -2.23 -11.95 7.30
CA LEU A 104 -2.64 -13.05 6.42
C LEU A 104 -2.89 -14.37 7.18
N PRO A 105 -2.00 -14.85 8.07
CA PRO A 105 -2.28 -16.09 8.80
C PRO A 105 -3.53 -15.99 9.67
N LEU A 106 -3.84 -14.80 10.22
CA LEU A 106 -5.08 -14.54 10.95
C LEU A 106 -6.30 -14.63 10.02
N GLN A 107 -6.24 -13.99 8.85
CA GLN A 107 -7.32 -14.00 7.86
C GLN A 107 -7.71 -15.39 7.37
N ILE A 108 -6.76 -16.31 7.31
CA ILE A 108 -7.00 -17.68 6.85
C ILE A 108 -7.13 -18.72 7.97
N GLY A 109 -6.96 -18.33 9.23
CA GLY A 109 -7.06 -19.24 10.36
C GLY A 109 -5.87 -20.20 10.49
N SER A 110 -4.71 -19.83 9.95
CA SER A 110 -3.47 -20.60 10.08
C SER A 110 -2.80 -20.31 11.43
N PRO A 111 -2.19 -21.30 12.11
CA PRO A 111 -1.50 -21.08 13.38
C PRO A 111 -0.17 -20.31 13.24
N ASP A 112 0.47 -20.38 12.06
CA ASP A 112 1.68 -19.65 11.68
C ASP A 112 1.81 -19.64 10.14
N VAL A 113 2.90 -19.13 9.59
CA VAL A 113 3.25 -19.29 8.17
C VAL A 113 3.84 -20.68 7.87
N ALA A 114 3.86 -21.09 6.61
CA ALA A 114 4.30 -22.42 6.18
C ALA A 114 5.76 -22.74 6.53
N PHE A 115 6.65 -21.75 6.42
CA PHE A 115 8.07 -21.88 6.72
C PHE A 115 8.52 -20.79 7.71
N PRO A 116 8.25 -20.94 9.03
CA PRO A 116 8.50 -19.87 10.02
C PRO A 116 9.96 -19.40 10.13
N ARG A 117 10.93 -20.30 9.94
CA ARG A 117 12.36 -19.94 9.93
C ARG A 117 12.79 -19.25 8.64
N LEU A 118 12.24 -19.68 7.51
CA LEU A 118 12.49 -19.01 6.22
C LEU A 118 11.95 -17.59 6.27
N ASN A 119 10.81 -17.39 6.92
CA ASN A 119 10.21 -16.08 7.13
C ASN A 119 11.14 -15.12 7.90
N ALA A 120 11.75 -15.60 8.99
CA ALA A 120 12.73 -14.81 9.73
C ALA A 120 13.97 -14.51 8.86
N PHE A 121 14.44 -15.50 8.09
CA PHE A 121 15.57 -15.33 7.18
C PHE A 121 15.29 -14.28 6.09
N SER A 122 14.10 -14.30 5.49
CA SER A 122 13.65 -13.28 4.54
C SER A 122 13.72 -11.86 5.11
N TYR A 123 13.33 -11.67 6.37
CA TYR A 123 13.45 -10.37 7.04
C TYR A 123 14.90 -9.93 7.20
N TRP A 124 15.78 -10.83 7.65
CA TRP A 124 17.18 -10.49 7.86
C TRP A 124 17.91 -10.18 6.55
N LEU A 125 17.61 -10.91 5.47
CA LEU A 125 18.12 -10.58 4.13
C LEU A 125 17.65 -9.19 3.68
N TYR A 126 16.39 -8.85 3.89
CA TYR A 126 15.87 -7.51 3.63
C TYR A 126 16.63 -6.44 4.43
N LEU A 127 16.74 -6.60 5.75
CA LEU A 127 17.39 -5.61 6.61
C LEU A 127 18.86 -5.41 6.21
N PHE A 128 19.62 -6.50 6.07
CA PHE A 128 21.04 -6.40 5.73
C PHE A 128 21.27 -5.93 4.29
N GLY A 129 20.42 -6.35 3.34
CA GLY A 129 20.43 -5.82 1.97
C GLY A 129 20.20 -4.30 1.95
N GLY A 130 19.19 -3.83 2.68
CA GLY A 130 18.92 -2.39 2.81
C GLY A 130 20.04 -1.62 3.50
N LEU A 131 20.69 -2.19 4.52
CA LEU A 131 21.85 -1.58 5.15
C LEU A 131 23.07 -1.52 4.21
N ILE A 132 23.31 -2.54 3.39
CA ILE A 132 24.36 -2.53 2.36
C ILE A 132 24.13 -1.39 1.38
N VAL A 133 22.88 -1.19 0.91
CA VAL A 133 22.51 -0.05 0.06
C VAL A 133 22.85 1.27 0.76
N MET A 134 22.46 1.43 2.03
CA MET A 134 22.73 2.65 2.81
C MET A 134 24.22 2.91 3.05
N PHE A 135 25.05 1.87 3.13
CA PHE A 135 26.50 2.04 3.29
C PHE A 135 27.17 2.72 2.09
N GLY A 136 26.48 2.86 0.95
CA GLY A 136 26.94 3.72 -0.16
C GLY A 136 27.31 5.13 0.30
N PHE A 137 26.50 5.74 1.18
CA PHE A 137 26.77 7.08 1.73
C PHE A 137 28.02 7.16 2.62
N LEU A 138 28.53 6.03 3.11
CA LEU A 138 29.75 5.98 3.92
C LEU A 138 31.01 5.84 3.06
N THR A 139 30.87 5.64 1.74
CA THR A 139 32.02 5.55 0.84
C THR A 139 32.51 6.94 0.43
N PRO A 140 33.81 7.12 0.08
CA PRO A 140 34.34 8.44 -0.26
C PRO A 140 33.68 9.13 -1.46
N GLY A 141 33.19 8.34 -2.43
CA GLY A 141 32.45 8.84 -3.61
C GLY A 141 30.94 8.86 -3.40
N GLY A 142 30.45 8.55 -2.20
CA GLY A 142 29.03 8.52 -1.90
C GLY A 142 28.25 7.36 -2.53
N ALA A 143 26.93 7.49 -2.54
CA ALA A 143 26.01 6.44 -2.99
C ALA A 143 25.90 6.37 -4.53
N ALA A 144 25.03 5.52 -5.06
CA ALA A 144 24.73 5.46 -6.49
C ALA A 144 24.05 6.76 -6.97
N ASP A 145 24.43 7.28 -8.14
CA ASP A 145 24.00 8.59 -8.68
C ASP A 145 23.30 8.49 -10.06
N PHE A 146 23.11 7.28 -10.59
CA PHE A 146 22.56 7.02 -11.93
C PHE A 146 21.02 6.93 -12.01
N GLY A 147 20.31 7.10 -10.88
CA GLY A 147 18.86 6.93 -10.74
C GLY A 147 18.39 5.50 -10.44
N TRP A 148 17.23 5.33 -9.81
CA TRP A 148 16.80 4.00 -9.31
C TRP A 148 16.58 2.90 -10.39
N PHE A 149 16.49 3.28 -11.67
CA PHE A 149 16.35 2.38 -12.82
C PHE A 149 17.69 2.01 -13.47
N ALA A 150 18.79 2.64 -13.04
CA ALA A 150 20.17 2.24 -13.30
C ALA A 150 20.52 1.92 -14.77
N TYR A 151 20.07 2.75 -15.71
CA TYR A 151 20.34 2.53 -17.13
C TYR A 151 21.84 2.43 -17.42
N THR A 152 22.21 1.41 -18.19
CA THR A 152 23.51 1.37 -18.87
C THR A 152 23.49 2.31 -20.08
N PRO A 153 24.62 2.93 -20.47
CA PRO A 153 25.96 2.74 -19.90
C PRO A 153 26.22 3.55 -18.62
N LEU A 154 25.31 4.43 -18.17
CA LEU A 154 25.57 5.31 -17.02
C LEU A 154 25.94 4.53 -15.74
N SER A 155 25.34 3.37 -15.51
CA SER A 155 25.62 2.51 -14.35
C SER A 155 26.83 1.58 -14.50
N ASP A 156 27.59 1.65 -15.60
CA ASP A 156 28.80 0.84 -15.80
C ASP A 156 29.99 1.36 -14.96
N LYS A 157 31.12 0.62 -15.00
CA LYS A 157 32.31 0.96 -14.21
C LYS A 157 33.04 2.20 -14.73
N ILE A 158 32.87 2.56 -16.00
CA ILE A 158 33.53 3.69 -16.65
C ILE A 158 32.83 4.99 -16.27
N HIS A 159 31.49 5.01 -16.31
CA HIS A 159 30.66 6.17 -16.04
C HIS A 159 30.36 6.35 -14.55
N SER A 160 30.16 5.25 -13.80
CA SER A 160 29.90 5.25 -12.35
C SER A 160 30.94 4.38 -11.61
N PRO A 161 32.22 4.80 -11.52
CA PRO A 161 33.31 3.98 -10.99
C PRO A 161 33.22 3.72 -9.47
N GLY A 162 32.44 4.53 -8.75
CA GLY A 162 32.33 4.49 -7.29
C GLY A 162 31.83 3.15 -6.72
N VAL A 163 32.27 2.84 -5.50
CA VAL A 163 31.87 1.63 -4.75
C VAL A 163 30.39 1.69 -4.34
N GLY A 164 29.81 2.89 -4.20
CA GLY A 164 28.39 3.07 -3.89
C GLY A 164 27.44 2.38 -4.89
N ALA A 165 27.79 2.38 -6.19
CA ALA A 165 27.06 1.65 -7.22
C ALA A 165 27.11 0.12 -6.99
N ASP A 166 28.29 -0.42 -6.64
CA ASP A 166 28.46 -1.86 -6.37
C ASP A 166 27.67 -2.32 -5.12
N LEU A 167 27.65 -1.47 -4.09
CA LEU A 167 26.87 -1.69 -2.87
C LEU A 167 25.36 -1.62 -3.15
N TRP A 168 24.92 -0.68 -3.98
CA TRP A 168 23.53 -0.60 -4.43
C TRP A 168 23.09 -1.90 -5.12
N ILE A 169 23.87 -2.36 -6.11
CA ILE A 169 23.59 -3.59 -6.85
C ILE A 169 23.54 -4.81 -5.91
N THR A 170 24.56 -4.98 -5.08
CA THR A 170 24.67 -6.14 -4.18
C THR A 170 23.60 -6.14 -3.09
N GLY A 171 23.32 -4.98 -2.51
CA GLY A 171 22.31 -4.84 -1.46
C GLY A 171 20.91 -5.14 -1.99
N LEU A 172 20.58 -4.70 -3.21
CA LEU A 172 19.32 -5.05 -3.87
C LEU A 172 19.22 -6.52 -4.24
N ALA A 173 20.32 -7.17 -4.64
CA ALA A 173 20.32 -8.62 -4.89
C ALA A 173 20.02 -9.41 -3.59
N VAL A 174 20.63 -9.03 -2.47
CA VAL A 174 20.38 -9.65 -1.15
C VAL A 174 18.95 -9.41 -0.68
N GLY A 175 18.46 -8.17 -0.75
CA GLY A 175 17.09 -7.83 -0.38
C GLY A 175 16.05 -8.51 -1.27
N GLY A 176 16.32 -8.57 -2.59
CA GLY A 176 15.49 -9.22 -3.58
C GLY A 176 15.34 -10.73 -3.33
N LEU A 177 16.41 -11.41 -2.93
CA LEU A 177 16.33 -12.81 -2.49
C LEU A 177 15.42 -12.96 -1.25
N GLY A 178 15.53 -12.04 -0.30
CA GLY A 178 14.63 -12.00 0.87
C GLY A 178 13.15 -11.94 0.47
N THR A 179 12.82 -11.06 -0.48
CA THR A 179 11.46 -10.91 -1.05
C THR A 179 10.98 -12.17 -1.76
N ILE A 180 11.83 -12.80 -2.59
CA ILE A 180 11.49 -14.06 -3.28
C ILE A 180 11.13 -15.16 -2.26
N LEU A 181 11.97 -15.34 -1.24
CA LEU A 181 11.73 -16.34 -0.20
C LEU A 181 10.47 -16.03 0.63
N GLY A 182 10.18 -14.75 0.86
CA GLY A 182 8.95 -14.30 1.49
C GLY A 182 7.71 -14.66 0.67
N ALA A 183 7.76 -14.44 -0.65
CA ALA A 183 6.67 -14.78 -1.56
C ALA A 183 6.41 -16.29 -1.64
N VAL A 184 7.45 -17.13 -1.69
CA VAL A 184 7.29 -18.59 -1.60
C VAL A 184 6.50 -18.96 -0.34
N ASN A 185 6.91 -18.38 0.80
CA ASN A 185 6.28 -18.69 2.08
C ASN A 185 4.81 -18.25 2.14
N MET A 186 4.50 -17.02 1.70
CA MET A 186 3.11 -16.52 1.68
C MET A 186 2.24 -17.35 0.74
N LEU A 187 2.72 -17.66 -0.47
CA LEU A 187 2.03 -18.51 -1.44
C LEU A 187 1.71 -19.88 -0.86
N THR A 188 2.70 -20.59 -0.30
CA THR A 188 2.49 -21.92 0.31
C THR A 188 1.53 -21.86 1.50
N THR A 189 1.63 -20.81 2.32
CA THR A 189 0.73 -20.60 3.48
C THR A 189 -0.72 -20.50 3.03
N ILE A 190 -1.02 -19.68 2.02
CA ILE A 190 -2.38 -19.50 1.50
C ILE A 190 -2.90 -20.78 0.86
N VAL A 191 -2.08 -21.46 0.06
CA VAL A 191 -2.55 -22.64 -0.68
C VAL A 191 -2.86 -23.79 0.28
N CYS A 192 -1.99 -24.04 1.26
CA CYS A 192 -1.96 -25.27 2.03
C CYS A 192 -2.47 -25.18 3.48
N LEU A 193 -2.48 -24.00 4.11
CA LEU A 193 -2.70 -23.87 5.57
C LEU A 193 -3.97 -23.11 5.95
N ARG A 194 -5.00 -23.13 5.11
CA ARG A 194 -6.29 -22.48 5.40
C ARG A 194 -7.12 -23.28 6.37
N ALA A 195 -7.90 -22.58 7.19
CA ALA A 195 -8.85 -23.17 8.11
C ALA A 195 -9.90 -24.03 7.38
N PRO A 196 -10.35 -25.14 7.99
CA PRO A 196 -11.41 -25.98 7.44
C PRO A 196 -12.68 -25.16 7.09
N GLY A 197 -13.21 -25.36 5.89
CA GLY A 197 -14.39 -24.65 5.38
C GLY A 197 -14.08 -23.35 4.61
N MET A 198 -12.85 -22.85 4.67
CA MET A 198 -12.38 -21.73 3.85
C MET A 198 -11.92 -22.20 2.47
N THR A 199 -12.81 -22.11 1.48
CA THR A 199 -12.47 -22.33 0.07
C THR A 199 -11.74 -21.12 -0.51
N MET A 200 -11.14 -21.25 -1.71
CA MET A 200 -10.51 -20.11 -2.41
C MET A 200 -11.46 -18.90 -2.47
N PHE A 201 -12.72 -19.10 -2.86
CA PHE A 201 -13.70 -18.04 -3.00
C PHE A 201 -14.39 -17.62 -1.69
N ARG A 202 -13.89 -18.04 -0.53
CA ARG A 202 -14.30 -17.53 0.79
C ARG A 202 -13.17 -16.82 1.54
N MET A 203 -12.00 -16.69 0.93
CA MET A 203 -10.87 -15.96 1.53
C MET A 203 -11.10 -14.45 1.46
N PRO A 204 -10.61 -13.67 2.43
CA PRO A 204 -10.62 -12.22 2.33
C PRO A 204 -9.85 -11.71 1.10
N ILE A 205 -10.23 -10.54 0.59
CA ILE A 205 -9.66 -10.00 -0.65
C ILE A 205 -8.21 -9.52 -0.44
N PHE A 206 -7.85 -9.09 0.78
CA PHE A 206 -6.45 -8.83 1.11
C PHE A 206 -5.58 -10.08 0.91
N THR A 207 -6.03 -11.23 1.41
CA THR A 207 -5.32 -12.51 1.23
C THR A 207 -5.22 -12.90 -0.25
N TRP A 208 -6.29 -12.70 -1.05
CA TRP A 208 -6.21 -12.90 -2.50
C TRP A 208 -5.16 -12.01 -3.17
N ASN A 209 -5.07 -10.75 -2.77
CA ASN A 209 -4.07 -9.86 -3.34
C ASN A 209 -2.66 -10.27 -2.93
N ILE A 210 -2.43 -10.71 -1.68
CA ILE A 210 -1.12 -11.28 -1.30
C ILE A 210 -0.79 -12.54 -2.09
N LEU A 211 -1.77 -13.41 -2.37
CA LEU A 211 -1.58 -14.60 -3.20
C LEU A 211 -1.06 -14.21 -4.59
N ILE A 212 -1.74 -13.28 -5.26
CA ILE A 212 -1.40 -12.86 -6.62
C ILE A 212 -0.09 -12.05 -6.63
N THR A 213 0.11 -11.18 -5.66
CA THR A 213 1.39 -10.47 -5.47
C THR A 213 2.54 -11.46 -5.27
N SER A 214 2.36 -12.53 -4.51
CA SER A 214 3.41 -13.55 -4.33
C SER A 214 3.75 -14.24 -5.65
N VAL A 215 2.76 -14.53 -6.50
CA VAL A 215 3.02 -15.07 -7.85
C VAL A 215 3.81 -14.06 -8.69
N LEU A 216 3.43 -12.78 -8.70
CA LEU A 216 4.15 -11.74 -9.43
C LEU A 216 5.59 -11.57 -8.94
N VAL A 217 5.82 -11.63 -7.62
CA VAL A 217 7.18 -11.56 -7.05
C VAL A 217 8.05 -12.68 -7.62
N LEU A 218 7.54 -13.91 -7.67
CA LEU A 218 8.27 -15.06 -8.20
C LEU A 218 8.54 -14.97 -9.70
N LEU A 219 7.76 -14.19 -10.46
CA LEU A 219 7.99 -13.94 -11.88
C LEU A 219 8.97 -12.77 -12.12
N ALA A 220 8.90 -11.71 -11.32
CA ALA A 220 9.60 -10.45 -11.57
C ALA A 220 10.97 -10.34 -10.88
N PHE A 221 11.06 -10.67 -9.58
CA PHE A 221 12.29 -10.46 -8.80
C PHE A 221 13.50 -11.31 -9.25
N PRO A 222 13.31 -12.56 -9.72
CA PRO A 222 14.43 -13.32 -10.28
C PRO A 222 15.08 -12.64 -11.49
N ILE A 223 14.29 -11.93 -12.31
CA ILE A 223 14.80 -11.21 -13.49
C ILE A 223 15.62 -9.99 -13.07
N LEU A 224 15.16 -9.22 -12.07
CA LEU A 224 15.99 -8.16 -11.48
C LEU A 224 17.30 -8.73 -10.94
N THR A 225 17.23 -9.83 -10.19
CA THR A 225 18.41 -10.46 -9.60
C THR A 225 19.41 -10.89 -10.68
N ALA A 226 18.93 -11.49 -11.77
CA ALA A 226 19.77 -11.85 -12.92
C ALA A 226 20.38 -10.62 -13.61
N ALA A 227 19.58 -9.56 -13.83
CA ALA A 227 20.08 -8.32 -14.42
C ALA A 227 21.15 -7.64 -13.54
N LEU A 228 20.93 -7.57 -12.22
CA LEU A 228 21.90 -7.05 -11.25
C LEU A 228 23.19 -7.86 -11.21
N PHE A 229 23.12 -9.19 -11.26
CA PHE A 229 24.32 -10.02 -11.36
C PHE A 229 25.07 -9.82 -12.68
N GLY A 230 24.36 -9.67 -13.80
CA GLY A 230 24.96 -9.31 -15.08
C GLY A 230 25.67 -7.96 -15.01
N LEU A 231 25.04 -6.94 -14.42
CA LEU A 231 25.63 -5.61 -14.27
C LEU A 231 26.83 -5.62 -13.33
N LEU A 232 26.77 -6.40 -12.25
CA LEU A 232 27.91 -6.58 -11.35
C LEU A 232 29.08 -7.27 -12.06
N ALA A 233 28.80 -8.28 -12.89
CA ALA A 233 29.81 -8.96 -13.70
C ALA A 233 30.45 -8.01 -14.72
N ASP A 234 29.67 -7.19 -15.41
CA ASP A 234 30.20 -6.17 -16.32
C ASP A 234 31.10 -5.19 -15.58
N ARG A 235 30.70 -4.77 -14.38
CA ARG A 235 31.45 -3.80 -13.56
C ARG A 235 32.72 -4.35 -12.92
N GLN A 236 32.73 -5.62 -12.51
CA GLN A 236 33.79 -6.19 -11.66
C GLN A 236 34.65 -7.25 -12.37
N LEU A 237 34.10 -7.95 -13.35
CA LEU A 237 34.75 -9.07 -14.03
C LEU A 237 35.11 -8.74 -15.50
N GLY A 238 34.73 -7.57 -15.99
CA GLY A 238 34.93 -7.19 -17.39
C GLY A 238 34.05 -8.00 -18.35
N ALA A 239 32.86 -8.41 -17.91
CA ALA A 239 31.86 -8.94 -18.82
C ALA A 239 31.30 -7.82 -19.73
N HIS A 240 30.65 -8.21 -20.83
CA HIS A 240 30.12 -7.30 -21.85
C HIS A 240 28.63 -7.57 -22.13
N VAL A 241 27.85 -7.88 -21.09
CA VAL A 241 26.43 -8.23 -21.22
C VAL A 241 25.60 -7.01 -21.60
N PHE A 242 25.84 -5.87 -20.95
CA PHE A 242 25.11 -4.62 -21.12
C PHE A 242 25.90 -3.55 -21.88
N ASP A 243 26.96 -3.96 -22.58
CA ASP A 243 27.76 -3.11 -23.46
C ASP A 243 26.90 -2.49 -24.57
N PRO A 244 26.95 -1.16 -24.80
CA PRO A 244 26.21 -0.51 -25.87
C PRO A 244 26.44 -1.11 -27.26
N ALA A 245 27.65 -1.58 -27.57
CA ALA A 245 27.99 -2.16 -28.87
C ALA A 245 27.26 -3.49 -29.13
N ASN A 246 26.84 -4.19 -28.07
CA ASN A 246 26.13 -5.47 -28.15
C ASN A 246 24.60 -5.31 -28.04
N GLY A 247 24.07 -4.08 -28.06
CA GLY A 247 22.66 -3.80 -27.81
C GLY A 247 22.29 -3.83 -26.31
N GLY A 248 23.29 -3.84 -25.44
CA GLY A 248 23.14 -4.02 -24.00
C GLY A 248 22.32 -2.94 -23.30
N VAL A 249 22.28 -1.72 -23.84
CA VAL A 249 21.46 -0.61 -23.32
C VAL A 249 19.97 -0.95 -23.38
N ILE A 250 19.48 -1.42 -24.53
CA ILE A 250 18.07 -1.78 -24.70
C ILE A 250 17.77 -3.11 -23.98
N LEU A 251 18.74 -4.03 -23.92
CA LEU A 251 18.61 -5.25 -23.13
C LEU A 251 18.37 -4.94 -21.64
N TRP A 252 19.16 -4.04 -21.05
CA TRP A 252 18.97 -3.61 -19.66
C TRP A 252 17.56 -3.04 -19.46
N GLN A 253 17.13 -2.13 -20.34
CA GLN A 253 15.80 -1.52 -20.22
C GLN A 253 14.67 -2.54 -20.26
N HIS A 254 14.74 -3.52 -21.17
CA HIS A 254 13.74 -4.58 -21.21
C HIS A 254 13.74 -5.45 -19.96
N LEU A 255 14.91 -5.89 -19.47
CA LEU A 255 14.98 -6.71 -18.25
C LEU A 255 14.53 -5.93 -17.01
N PHE A 256 15.02 -4.70 -16.86
CA PHE A 256 14.69 -3.84 -15.73
C PHE A 256 13.21 -3.52 -15.71
N TRP A 257 12.61 -3.11 -16.83
CA TRP A 257 11.18 -2.78 -16.84
C TRP A 257 10.28 -4.00 -16.80
N PHE A 258 10.71 -5.15 -17.33
CA PHE A 258 9.98 -6.42 -17.14
C PHE A 258 9.90 -6.79 -15.65
N PHE A 259 10.91 -6.43 -14.85
CA PHE A 259 10.78 -6.44 -13.39
C PHE A 259 9.91 -5.27 -12.89
N GLY A 260 10.25 -4.04 -13.28
CA GLY A 260 9.79 -2.82 -12.63
C GLY A 260 8.30 -2.57 -12.79
N HIS A 261 7.71 -2.94 -13.93
CA HIS A 261 6.28 -2.73 -14.12
C HIS A 261 5.41 -3.74 -13.33
N PRO A 262 5.69 -5.05 -13.32
CA PRO A 262 5.10 -5.96 -12.34
C PRO A 262 5.36 -5.53 -10.88
N GLU A 263 6.53 -4.98 -10.57
CA GLU A 263 6.86 -4.49 -9.23
C GLU A 263 5.90 -3.39 -8.75
N VAL A 264 5.55 -2.43 -9.61
CA VAL A 264 4.57 -1.41 -9.21
C VAL A 264 3.19 -2.00 -8.88
N TYR A 265 2.83 -3.14 -9.46
CA TYR A 265 1.61 -3.87 -9.09
C TYR A 265 1.77 -4.78 -7.87
N ILE A 266 2.97 -5.34 -7.66
CA ILE A 266 3.34 -6.03 -6.41
C ILE A 266 3.13 -5.10 -5.22
N VAL A 267 3.49 -3.82 -5.36
CA VAL A 267 3.28 -2.80 -4.32
C VAL A 267 1.93 -2.07 -4.40
N ALA A 268 1.04 -2.37 -5.34
CA ALA A 268 -0.31 -1.77 -5.40
C ALA A 268 -1.41 -2.73 -4.91
N LEU A 269 -1.39 -3.97 -5.40
CA LEU A 269 -2.45 -4.95 -5.13
C LEU A 269 -2.68 -5.23 -3.64
N PRO A 270 -1.67 -5.42 -2.78
CA PRO A 270 -1.88 -5.67 -1.35
C PRO A 270 -2.65 -4.54 -0.68
N PHE A 271 -2.36 -3.29 -1.05
CA PHE A 271 -2.99 -2.11 -0.47
C PHE A 271 -4.40 -1.88 -1.00
N PHE A 272 -4.66 -2.25 -2.26
CA PHE A 272 -6.04 -2.42 -2.73
C PHE A 272 -6.79 -3.43 -1.85
N GLY A 273 -6.09 -4.45 -1.37
CA GLY A 273 -6.61 -5.43 -0.43
C GLY A 273 -6.97 -4.79 0.91
N ILE A 274 -6.03 -4.05 1.50
CA ILE A 274 -6.22 -3.33 2.78
C ILE A 274 -7.47 -2.45 2.71
N VAL A 275 -7.55 -1.59 1.71
CA VAL A 275 -8.68 -0.67 1.54
C VAL A 275 -10.00 -1.44 1.31
N SER A 276 -9.95 -2.57 0.60
CA SER A 276 -11.11 -3.43 0.41
C SER A 276 -11.56 -4.18 1.67
N GLU A 277 -10.68 -4.38 2.66
CA GLU A 277 -11.07 -4.88 4.00
C GLU A 277 -11.72 -3.78 4.85
N ILE A 278 -11.27 -2.53 4.69
CA ILE A 278 -11.75 -1.38 5.46
C ILE A 278 -13.16 -0.96 5.04
N PHE A 279 -13.41 -0.77 3.75
CA PHE A 279 -14.72 -0.29 3.27
C PHE A 279 -15.94 -1.04 3.81
N PRO A 280 -16.00 -2.39 3.77
CA PRO A 280 -17.19 -3.10 4.22
C PRO A 280 -17.45 -2.97 5.73
N VAL A 281 -16.40 -2.80 6.54
CA VAL A 281 -16.52 -2.58 8.00
C VAL A 281 -17.15 -1.22 8.28
N PHE A 282 -16.61 -0.14 7.71
CA PHE A 282 -17.09 1.22 7.98
C PHE A 282 -18.34 1.61 7.17
N SER A 283 -18.69 0.84 6.14
CA SER A 283 -19.95 0.97 5.40
C SER A 283 -21.06 0.07 5.94
N ARG A 284 -20.72 -0.87 6.85
CA ARG A 284 -21.63 -1.88 7.43
C ARG A 284 -22.35 -2.70 6.36
N LYS A 285 -21.64 -3.02 5.28
CA LYS A 285 -22.18 -3.65 4.08
C LYS A 285 -21.16 -4.63 3.48
N PRO A 286 -21.58 -5.76 2.89
CA PRO A 286 -20.68 -6.63 2.15
C PRO A 286 -19.92 -5.88 1.03
N LEU A 287 -18.73 -6.39 0.71
CA LEU A 287 -17.94 -5.91 -0.41
C LEU A 287 -18.70 -6.13 -1.73
N PHE A 288 -19.04 -5.04 -2.42
CA PHE A 288 -19.82 -5.09 -3.65
C PHE A 288 -19.03 -5.79 -4.75
N GLY A 289 -19.58 -6.89 -5.29
CA GLY A 289 -18.95 -7.63 -6.38
C GLY A 289 -17.64 -8.32 -6.01
N TYR A 290 -17.55 -8.95 -4.84
CA TYR A 290 -16.36 -9.70 -4.37
C TYR A 290 -15.71 -10.59 -5.45
N ARG A 291 -16.50 -11.40 -6.18
CA ARG A 291 -15.94 -12.23 -7.28
C ARG A 291 -15.37 -11.37 -8.42
N GLY A 292 -16.03 -10.27 -8.75
CA GLY A 292 -15.53 -9.29 -9.73
C GLY A 292 -14.18 -8.71 -9.32
N LEU A 293 -13.99 -8.40 -8.03
CA LEU A 293 -12.70 -7.96 -7.50
C LEU A 293 -11.60 -9.03 -7.60
N VAL A 294 -11.93 -10.30 -7.35
CA VAL A 294 -10.98 -11.42 -7.52
C VAL A 294 -10.56 -11.56 -8.99
N TYR A 295 -11.51 -11.56 -9.92
CA TYR A 295 -11.20 -11.64 -11.36
C TYR A 295 -10.47 -10.40 -11.88
N ALA A 296 -10.81 -9.20 -11.38
CA ALA A 296 -10.08 -7.99 -11.71
C ALA A 296 -8.62 -8.07 -11.26
N THR A 297 -8.36 -8.60 -10.07
CA THR A 297 -7.00 -8.81 -9.54
C THR A 297 -6.19 -9.78 -10.42
N LEU A 298 -6.81 -10.89 -10.84
CA LEU A 298 -6.20 -11.83 -11.79
C LEU A 298 -5.90 -11.17 -13.15
N GLY A 299 -6.84 -10.37 -13.67
CA GLY A 299 -6.66 -9.63 -14.91
C GLY A 299 -5.51 -8.63 -14.85
N ILE A 300 -5.39 -7.88 -13.75
CA ILE A 300 -4.26 -6.95 -13.52
C ILE A 300 -2.94 -7.72 -13.54
N ALA A 301 -2.84 -8.83 -12.81
CA ALA A 301 -1.60 -9.59 -12.73
C ALA A 301 -1.17 -10.24 -14.05
N ALA A 302 -2.13 -10.76 -14.83
CA ALA A 302 -1.83 -11.29 -16.15
C ALA A 302 -1.36 -10.18 -17.12
N LEU A 303 -1.98 -9.01 -17.05
CA LEU A 303 -1.61 -7.87 -17.89
C LEU A 303 -0.30 -7.22 -17.44
N SER A 304 0.00 -7.17 -16.14
CA SER A 304 1.18 -6.47 -15.60
C SER A 304 2.49 -7.01 -16.15
N VAL A 305 2.57 -8.32 -16.43
CA VAL A 305 3.75 -8.95 -17.03
C VAL A 305 3.84 -8.78 -18.55
N THR A 306 2.85 -8.16 -19.18
CA THR A 306 2.78 -7.98 -20.66
C THR A 306 2.87 -6.52 -21.12
N VAL A 307 2.98 -5.56 -20.20
CA VAL A 307 2.91 -4.10 -20.51
C VAL A 307 4.21 -3.33 -20.25
N TRP A 308 5.27 -4.01 -19.81
CA TRP A 308 6.46 -3.36 -19.23
C TRP A 308 7.10 -2.26 -20.07
N ALA A 309 7.09 -2.39 -21.40
CA ALA A 309 7.82 -1.50 -22.28
C ALA A 309 7.11 -0.15 -22.52
N HIS A 310 6.01 0.15 -21.83
CA HIS A 310 5.48 1.52 -21.85
C HIS A 310 6.42 2.55 -21.21
N HIS A 311 7.34 2.10 -20.36
CA HIS A 311 8.39 2.98 -19.81
C HIS A 311 9.48 3.32 -20.83
N MET A 312 9.39 2.79 -22.05
CA MET A 312 10.42 2.86 -23.09
C MET A 312 9.90 3.57 -24.35
N TYR A 313 8.73 4.24 -24.33
CA TYR A 313 8.16 4.85 -25.54
C TYR A 313 9.12 5.82 -26.22
N ALA A 314 9.78 6.69 -25.46
CA ALA A 314 10.73 7.68 -25.97
C ALA A 314 12.02 7.07 -26.57
N THR A 315 12.26 5.76 -26.41
CA THR A 315 13.49 5.11 -26.92
C THR A 315 13.46 4.82 -28.42
N GLY A 316 12.27 4.78 -29.03
CA GLY A 316 12.10 4.35 -30.42
C GLY A 316 12.37 2.87 -30.69
N ALA A 317 12.60 2.06 -29.66
CA ALA A 317 13.06 0.66 -29.79
C ALA A 317 11.98 -0.38 -29.39
N VAL A 318 10.70 0.00 -29.36
CA VAL A 318 9.61 -0.87 -28.87
C VAL A 318 8.41 -0.89 -29.82
N LEU A 319 7.62 -1.97 -29.76
CA LEU A 319 6.37 -2.09 -30.52
C LEU A 319 5.27 -1.22 -29.91
N LEU A 320 5.28 0.08 -30.23
CA LEU A 320 4.42 1.10 -29.60
C LEU A 320 2.92 0.74 -29.56
N PRO A 321 2.27 0.30 -30.66
CA PRO A 321 0.82 0.05 -30.62
C PRO A 321 0.44 -1.09 -29.68
N PHE A 322 1.28 -2.13 -29.60
CA PHE A 322 1.04 -3.26 -28.69
C PHE A 322 1.09 -2.81 -27.24
N PHE A 323 2.18 -2.17 -26.83
CA PHE A 323 2.37 -1.76 -25.44
C PHE A 323 1.41 -0.65 -25.02
N SER A 324 1.03 0.26 -25.93
CA SER A 324 -0.01 1.27 -25.66
C SER A 324 -1.38 0.63 -25.44
N PHE A 325 -1.83 -0.23 -26.37
CA PHE A 325 -3.11 -0.91 -26.24
C PHE A 325 -3.22 -1.76 -24.96
N MET A 326 -2.19 -2.55 -24.66
CA MET A 326 -2.18 -3.39 -23.45
C MET A 326 -2.14 -2.54 -22.17
N THR A 327 -1.48 -1.37 -22.20
CA THR A 327 -1.47 -0.43 -21.06
C THR A 327 -2.81 0.27 -20.87
N PHE A 328 -3.59 0.55 -21.94
CA PHE A 328 -4.98 0.95 -21.76
C PHE A 328 -5.83 -0.18 -21.17
N LEU A 329 -5.58 -1.42 -21.59
CA LEU A 329 -6.37 -2.56 -21.16
C LEU A 329 -6.24 -2.83 -19.65
N ILE A 330 -5.07 -2.61 -19.05
CA ILE A 330 -4.89 -2.81 -17.59
C ILE A 330 -5.63 -1.77 -16.73
N ALA A 331 -5.93 -0.60 -17.30
CA ALA A 331 -6.75 0.41 -16.63
C ALA A 331 -8.20 -0.07 -16.42
N VAL A 332 -8.70 -0.97 -17.27
CA VAL A 332 -10.09 -1.47 -17.20
C VAL A 332 -10.35 -2.32 -15.94
N PRO A 333 -9.58 -3.40 -15.65
CA PRO A 333 -9.74 -4.11 -14.38
C PRO A 333 -9.55 -3.23 -13.15
N THR A 334 -8.63 -2.27 -13.20
CA THR A 334 -8.42 -1.31 -12.10
C THR A 334 -9.65 -0.43 -11.90
N GLY A 335 -10.25 0.07 -13.00
CA GLY A 335 -11.52 0.80 -12.98
C GLY A 335 -12.68 -0.02 -12.40
N VAL A 336 -12.76 -1.31 -12.72
CA VAL A 336 -13.73 -2.23 -12.10
C VAL A 336 -13.57 -2.22 -10.58
N LYS A 337 -12.34 -2.33 -10.06
CA LYS A 337 -12.09 -2.27 -8.60
C LYS A 337 -12.55 -0.96 -7.97
N PHE A 338 -12.34 0.17 -8.66
CA PHE A 338 -12.87 1.47 -8.22
C PHE A 338 -14.39 1.49 -8.08
N PHE A 339 -15.12 1.01 -9.10
CA PHE A 339 -16.57 0.94 -9.03
C PHE A 339 -17.05 -0.04 -7.97
N ASN A 340 -16.30 -1.12 -7.70
CA ASN A 340 -16.59 -2.02 -6.59
C ASN A 340 -16.47 -1.34 -5.24
N TRP A 341 -15.44 -0.51 -5.02
CA TRP A 341 -15.27 0.27 -3.80
C TRP A 341 -16.39 1.29 -3.61
N ILE A 342 -16.72 2.05 -4.66
CA ILE A 342 -17.85 2.99 -4.63
C ILE A 342 -19.17 2.25 -4.34
N GLY A 343 -19.42 1.12 -5.00
CA GLY A 343 -20.61 0.30 -4.76
C GLY A 343 -20.69 -0.32 -3.37
N THR A 344 -19.55 -0.52 -2.70
CA THR A 344 -19.47 -0.99 -1.30
C THR A 344 -19.88 0.12 -0.34
N MET A 345 -19.45 1.36 -0.58
CA MET A 345 -19.86 2.52 0.22
C MET A 345 -21.30 2.96 -0.07
N TRP A 346 -21.77 2.74 -1.30
CA TRP A 346 -23.10 3.15 -1.75
C TRP A 346 -24.21 2.47 -0.96
N LYS A 347 -25.16 3.28 -0.46
CA LYS A 347 -26.24 2.86 0.45
C LYS A 347 -25.76 2.19 1.75
N GLY A 348 -24.48 2.32 2.09
CA GLY A 348 -23.95 1.95 3.40
C GLY A 348 -24.22 3.04 4.44
N GLN A 349 -24.12 2.68 5.72
CA GLN A 349 -24.12 3.65 6.81
C GLN A 349 -22.67 3.98 7.13
N LEU A 350 -22.14 5.04 6.53
CA LEU A 350 -20.73 5.41 6.65
C LEU A 350 -20.43 6.10 7.99
N THR A 351 -19.32 5.72 8.62
CA THR A 351 -18.66 6.52 9.66
C THR A 351 -17.20 6.78 9.25
N PHE A 352 -16.70 7.96 9.59
CA PHE A 352 -15.40 8.47 9.13
C PHE A 352 -14.38 8.55 10.27
N GLU A 353 -14.15 7.39 10.88
CA GLU A 353 -12.96 7.12 11.69
C GLU A 353 -11.70 7.15 10.82
N THR A 354 -10.54 7.28 11.46
CA THR A 354 -9.27 7.51 10.76
C THR A 354 -8.96 6.47 9.66
N PRO A 355 -9.16 5.15 9.84
CA PRO A 355 -8.94 4.17 8.77
C PRO A 355 -9.78 4.43 7.50
N MET A 356 -11.04 4.83 7.68
CA MET A 356 -11.96 5.14 6.58
C MET A 356 -11.54 6.44 5.88
N LEU A 357 -11.13 7.47 6.63
CA LEU A 357 -10.63 8.72 6.06
C LEU A 357 -9.41 8.48 5.15
N PHE A 358 -8.41 7.72 5.61
CA PHE A 358 -7.25 7.38 4.79
C PHE A 358 -7.62 6.53 3.57
N SER A 359 -8.60 5.64 3.68
CA SER A 359 -9.12 4.86 2.54
C SER A 359 -9.82 5.72 1.50
N VAL A 360 -10.53 6.78 1.93
CA VAL A 360 -11.13 7.77 1.01
C VAL A 360 -10.06 8.68 0.41
N GLY A 361 -9.07 9.10 1.19
CA GLY A 361 -7.89 9.82 0.68
C GLY A 361 -7.20 9.03 -0.44
N PHE A 362 -6.98 7.73 -0.22
CA PHE A 362 -6.50 6.79 -1.23
C PHE A 362 -7.36 6.85 -2.50
N LEU A 363 -8.69 6.75 -2.42
CA LEU A 363 -9.56 6.79 -3.60
C LEU A 363 -9.38 8.08 -4.40
N VAL A 364 -9.30 9.23 -3.73
CA VAL A 364 -9.15 10.53 -4.39
C VAL A 364 -7.79 10.65 -5.06
N THR A 365 -6.70 10.37 -4.34
CA THR A 365 -5.34 10.48 -4.87
C THR A 365 -5.11 9.48 -6.01
N PHE A 366 -5.53 8.23 -5.79
CA PHE A 366 -5.32 7.17 -6.77
C PHE A 366 -6.17 7.39 -8.03
N LEU A 367 -7.33 8.04 -7.94
CA LEU A 367 -8.13 8.41 -9.10
C LEU A 367 -7.37 9.42 -9.98
N PHE A 368 -6.82 10.49 -9.42
CA PHE A 368 -6.04 11.47 -10.19
C PHE A 368 -4.77 10.83 -10.78
N GLY A 369 -4.11 9.95 -10.04
CA GLY A 369 -2.99 9.15 -10.55
C GLY A 369 -3.39 8.23 -11.70
N GLY A 370 -4.53 7.53 -11.58
CA GLY A 370 -5.05 6.65 -12.62
C GLY A 370 -5.41 7.40 -13.90
N LEU A 371 -6.05 8.57 -13.78
CA LEU A 371 -6.39 9.41 -14.93
C LEU A 371 -5.15 9.89 -15.69
N THR A 372 -4.11 10.32 -14.97
CA THR A 372 -2.84 10.70 -15.60
C THR A 372 -2.09 9.51 -16.17
N GLY A 373 -2.26 8.31 -15.60
CA GLY A 373 -1.70 7.08 -16.15
C GLY A 373 -2.29 6.69 -17.50
N VAL A 374 -3.60 6.91 -17.69
CA VAL A 374 -4.26 6.72 -19.00
C VAL A 374 -3.73 7.73 -20.02
N LEU A 375 -3.41 8.96 -19.62
CA LEU A 375 -2.75 9.93 -20.51
C LEU A 375 -1.35 9.45 -20.93
N LEU A 376 -0.55 8.96 -19.97
CA LEU A 376 0.80 8.44 -20.23
C LEU A 376 0.82 7.12 -21.02
N ALA A 377 -0.27 6.37 -21.00
CA ALA A 377 -0.42 5.17 -21.84
C ALA A 377 -0.49 5.48 -23.35
N ALA A 378 -0.70 6.75 -23.72
CA ALA A 378 -0.71 7.22 -25.11
C ALA A 378 0.69 7.72 -25.53
N PRO A 379 1.42 7.04 -26.44
CA PRO A 379 2.74 7.50 -26.87
C PRO A 379 2.77 8.92 -27.42
N ALA A 380 1.71 9.35 -28.10
CA ALA A 380 1.60 10.70 -28.65
C ALA A 380 1.60 11.80 -27.58
N ILE A 381 1.12 11.50 -26.38
CA ILE A 381 1.20 12.39 -25.21
C ILE A 381 2.53 12.16 -24.51
N ASP A 382 2.89 10.89 -24.27
CA ASP A 382 4.08 10.51 -23.52
C ASP A 382 5.36 11.09 -24.14
N PHE A 383 5.50 11.20 -25.46
CA PHE A 383 6.69 11.78 -26.07
C PHE A 383 7.05 13.20 -25.56
N HIS A 384 6.06 14.01 -25.18
CA HIS A 384 6.29 15.34 -24.61
C HIS A 384 6.62 15.29 -23.10
N VAL A 385 5.94 14.39 -22.38
CA VAL A 385 5.99 14.36 -20.91
C VAL A 385 6.90 13.27 -20.34
N SER A 386 7.45 12.40 -21.18
CA SER A 386 8.41 11.38 -20.80
C SER A 386 9.61 12.04 -20.14
N ASP A 387 10.06 11.49 -19.01
CA ASP A 387 11.15 12.06 -18.23
C ASP A 387 10.93 13.53 -17.75
N THR A 388 9.69 14.03 -17.68
CA THR A 388 9.38 15.32 -17.03
C THR A 388 8.81 15.15 -15.62
N TYR A 389 8.62 16.28 -14.92
CA TYR A 389 7.91 16.31 -13.65
C TYR A 389 6.46 15.79 -13.72
N PHE A 390 5.87 15.66 -14.90
CA PHE A 390 4.52 15.10 -15.07
C PHE A 390 4.53 13.61 -14.70
N VAL A 391 5.53 12.85 -15.15
CA VAL A 391 5.71 11.44 -14.78
C VAL A 391 6.03 11.30 -13.29
N VAL A 392 6.81 12.23 -12.72
CA VAL A 392 7.09 12.25 -11.27
C VAL A 392 5.78 12.46 -10.49
N ALA A 393 4.97 13.44 -10.88
CA ALA A 393 3.69 13.73 -10.24
C ALA A 393 2.71 12.56 -10.38
N HIS A 394 2.55 12.02 -11.59
CA HIS A 394 1.73 10.84 -11.86
C HIS A 394 2.11 9.69 -10.92
N PHE A 395 3.40 9.35 -10.88
CA PHE A 395 3.91 8.23 -10.10
C PHE A 395 3.68 8.45 -8.60
N HIS A 396 3.85 9.66 -8.08
CA HIS A 396 3.54 9.96 -6.68
C HIS A 396 2.04 9.92 -6.39
N TYR A 397 1.17 10.41 -7.29
CA TYR A 397 -0.28 10.28 -7.13
C TYR A 397 -0.76 8.84 -7.10
N VAL A 398 -0.17 7.99 -7.94
CA VAL A 398 -0.42 6.55 -7.94
C VAL A 398 0.15 5.90 -6.68
N LEU A 399 1.47 5.95 -6.47
CA LEU A 399 2.14 5.18 -5.43
C LEU A 399 1.99 5.72 -4.02
N TYR A 400 2.00 7.04 -3.82
CA TYR A 400 1.77 7.60 -2.50
C TYR A 400 0.33 7.34 -2.06
N GLY A 401 -0.62 7.46 -2.99
CA GLY A 401 -2.00 7.03 -2.82
C GLY A 401 -2.07 5.56 -2.42
N THR A 402 -1.61 4.66 -3.29
CA THR A 402 -1.71 3.21 -3.07
C THR A 402 -0.96 2.75 -1.83
N ILE A 403 0.28 3.18 -1.61
CA ILE A 403 1.12 2.65 -0.54
C ILE A 403 0.92 3.44 0.73
N VAL A 404 1.13 4.76 0.72
CA VAL A 404 1.21 5.53 1.98
C VAL A 404 -0.15 5.75 2.61
N PHE A 405 -1.15 6.22 1.85
CA PHE A 405 -2.51 6.38 2.41
C PHE A 405 -3.08 5.05 2.90
N ALA A 406 -2.95 3.97 2.11
CA ALA A 406 -3.45 2.67 2.52
C ALA A 406 -2.62 2.02 3.64
N THR A 407 -1.30 2.26 3.71
CA THR A 407 -0.48 1.83 4.85
C THR A 407 -0.98 2.49 6.12
N PHE A 408 -1.22 3.80 6.10
CA PHE A 408 -1.80 4.47 7.27
C PHE A 408 -3.20 3.97 7.57
N ALA A 409 -4.06 3.77 6.56
CA ALA A 409 -5.36 3.15 6.75
C ALA A 409 -5.24 1.79 7.47
N GLY A 410 -4.34 0.92 7.00
CA GLY A 410 -4.05 -0.39 7.57
C GLY A 410 -3.45 -0.32 8.97
N ILE A 411 -2.52 0.61 9.24
CA ILE A 411 -1.97 0.81 10.58
C ILE A 411 -3.10 1.24 11.51
N TYR A 412 -3.86 2.30 11.20
CA TYR A 412 -4.97 2.73 12.05
C TYR A 412 -5.99 1.61 12.26
N PHE A 413 -6.29 0.81 11.24
CA PHE A 413 -7.25 -0.29 11.30
C PHE A 413 -6.78 -1.47 12.15
N TRP A 414 -5.56 -1.97 11.94
CA TRP A 414 -5.06 -3.16 12.64
C TRP A 414 -4.24 -2.83 13.89
N PHE A 415 -3.91 -1.57 14.20
CA PHE A 415 -3.21 -1.21 15.44
C PHE A 415 -3.89 -1.72 16.72
N PRO A 416 -5.22 -1.63 16.90
CA PRO A 416 -5.89 -2.24 18.05
C PRO A 416 -5.78 -3.76 18.07
N LYS A 417 -5.76 -4.43 16.91
CA LYS A 417 -5.47 -5.87 16.81
C LYS A 417 -4.01 -6.20 17.16
N ILE A 418 -3.06 -5.37 16.74
CA ILE A 418 -1.62 -5.59 16.96
C ILE A 418 -1.24 -5.37 18.44
N THR A 419 -1.81 -4.33 19.07
CA THR A 419 -1.33 -3.83 20.37
C THR A 419 -2.35 -4.00 21.51
N GLY A 420 -3.62 -4.25 21.18
CA GLY A 420 -4.72 -4.23 22.15
C GLY A 420 -5.10 -2.81 22.61
N ARG A 421 -4.76 -1.77 21.84
CA ARG A 421 -5.07 -0.37 22.16
C ARG A 421 -5.48 0.43 20.92
N PHE A 422 -6.36 1.41 21.09
CA PHE A 422 -6.71 2.34 20.01
C PHE A 422 -5.66 3.44 19.81
N LEU A 423 -5.51 3.87 18.56
CA LEU A 423 -4.87 5.14 18.23
C LEU A 423 -5.83 6.30 18.53
N ASP A 424 -5.27 7.46 18.86
CA ASP A 424 -6.03 8.68 19.14
C ASP A 424 -6.65 9.25 17.85
N GLU A 425 -7.97 9.34 17.80
CA GLU A 425 -8.71 9.78 16.61
C GLU A 425 -8.49 11.26 16.24
N PRO A 426 -8.52 12.24 17.18
CA PRO A 426 -8.16 13.63 16.86
C PRO A 426 -6.76 13.77 16.25
N LEU A 427 -5.76 13.09 16.81
CA LEU A 427 -4.40 13.08 16.23
C LEU A 427 -4.37 12.35 14.88
N GLY A 428 -5.14 11.29 14.72
CA GLY A 428 -5.30 10.56 13.46
C GLY A 428 -5.88 11.44 12.34
N LYS A 429 -6.89 12.26 12.66
CA LYS A 429 -7.50 13.22 11.74
C LYS A 429 -6.56 14.38 11.40
N LEU A 430 -5.80 14.89 12.38
CA LEU A 430 -4.75 15.88 12.12
C LEU A 430 -3.70 15.33 11.15
N HIS A 431 -3.23 14.11 11.40
CA HIS A 431 -2.30 13.42 10.50
C HIS A 431 -2.90 13.25 9.10
N PHE A 432 -4.16 12.82 8.98
CA PHE A 432 -4.83 12.70 7.70
C PHE A 432 -4.85 14.02 6.92
N TRP A 433 -5.36 15.10 7.52
CA TRP A 433 -5.55 16.36 6.81
C TRP A 433 -4.23 17.03 6.43
N THR A 434 -3.23 16.98 7.31
CA THR A 434 -1.89 17.50 6.99
C THR A 434 -1.21 16.69 5.88
N THR A 435 -1.33 15.36 5.89
CA THR A 435 -0.87 14.51 4.79
C THR A 435 -1.61 14.81 3.49
N PHE A 436 -2.94 14.89 3.52
CA PHE A 436 -3.77 15.10 2.33
C PHE A 436 -3.50 16.46 1.66
N ILE A 437 -3.51 17.53 2.46
CA ILE A 437 -3.26 18.89 1.96
C ILE A 437 -1.80 19.04 1.52
N GLY A 438 -0.84 18.56 2.32
CA GLY A 438 0.58 18.60 1.98
C GLY A 438 0.87 17.86 0.67
N PHE A 439 0.35 16.64 0.53
CA PHE A 439 0.52 15.82 -0.66
C PHE A 439 0.01 16.50 -1.93
N HIS A 440 -1.24 16.99 -1.91
CA HIS A 440 -1.80 17.70 -3.06
C HIS A 440 -1.06 19.01 -3.34
N GLY A 441 -0.66 19.76 -2.31
CA GLY A 441 0.18 20.95 -2.45
C GLY A 441 1.53 20.65 -3.09
N THR A 442 2.14 19.50 -2.80
CA THR A 442 3.42 19.10 -3.41
C THR A 442 3.27 18.73 -4.87
N PHE A 443 2.39 17.78 -5.19
CA PHE A 443 2.44 17.07 -6.46
C PHE A 443 1.42 17.54 -7.49
N LEU A 444 0.34 18.23 -7.08
CA LEU A 444 -0.67 18.70 -8.05
C LEU A 444 -0.03 19.68 -9.04
N VAL A 445 0.75 20.62 -8.50
CA VAL A 445 1.49 21.63 -9.28
C VAL A 445 2.58 21.03 -10.15
N GLN A 446 3.12 19.86 -9.79
CA GLN A 446 4.17 19.21 -10.57
C GLN A 446 3.66 18.63 -11.90
N HIS A 447 2.37 18.32 -12.02
CA HIS A 447 1.79 17.97 -13.32
C HIS A 447 1.91 19.15 -14.29
N TRP A 448 1.58 20.36 -13.83
CA TRP A 448 1.71 21.56 -14.65
C TRP A 448 3.18 21.87 -14.95
N LEU A 449 4.04 21.83 -13.92
CA LEU A 449 5.48 22.06 -14.02
C LEU A 449 6.18 21.12 -15.03
N GLY A 450 5.79 19.85 -15.07
CA GLY A 450 6.31 18.91 -16.06
C GLY A 450 5.72 19.10 -17.46
N ASN A 451 4.48 19.57 -17.55
CA ASN A 451 3.83 19.85 -18.83
C ASN A 451 4.41 21.11 -19.52
N GLU A 452 4.82 22.12 -18.74
CA GLU A 452 5.50 23.32 -19.25
C GLU A 452 6.99 23.09 -19.56
N GLY A 453 7.54 21.91 -19.21
CA GLY A 453 8.81 21.43 -19.74
C GLY A 453 9.92 21.22 -18.72
N MET A 454 9.67 21.25 -17.40
CA MET A 454 10.71 20.94 -16.41
C MET A 454 11.04 19.44 -16.41
N PRO A 455 12.26 19.03 -16.83
CA PRO A 455 12.66 17.63 -16.82
C PRO A 455 12.89 17.12 -15.39
N ARG A 456 12.72 15.81 -15.17
CA ARG A 456 13.05 15.18 -13.90
C ARG A 456 14.57 15.06 -13.73
N ARG A 457 15.04 14.94 -12.49
CA ARG A 457 16.45 14.74 -12.10
C ARG A 457 17.38 15.93 -12.38
N TYR A 458 16.84 17.11 -12.65
CA TYR A 458 17.64 18.33 -12.68
C TYR A 458 17.91 18.79 -11.25
N ALA A 459 19.17 19.06 -10.95
CA ALA A 459 19.60 19.60 -9.66
C ALA A 459 19.35 21.11 -9.55
N ASP A 460 19.27 21.81 -10.68
CA ASP A 460 19.09 23.26 -10.76
C ASP A 460 18.27 23.63 -12.03
N TYR A 461 17.69 24.83 -12.04
CA TYR A 461 16.94 25.43 -13.15
C TYR A 461 17.18 26.95 -13.20
N LEU A 462 16.92 27.57 -14.35
CA LEU A 462 17.17 29.00 -14.53
C LEU A 462 15.98 29.84 -14.06
N PRO A 463 16.21 31.06 -13.53
CA PRO A 463 15.13 32.00 -13.25
C PRO A 463 14.28 32.37 -14.48
N THR A 464 14.89 32.30 -15.67
CA THR A 464 14.24 32.60 -16.96
C THR A 464 13.26 31.52 -17.42
N ASP A 465 13.33 30.31 -16.85
CA ASP A 465 12.49 29.18 -17.27
C ASP A 465 11.04 29.30 -16.76
N GLY A 466 10.80 30.14 -15.75
CA GLY A 466 9.46 30.36 -15.17
C GLY A 466 9.02 29.30 -14.14
N PHE A 467 9.88 28.35 -13.80
CA PHE A 467 9.57 27.21 -12.91
C PHE A 467 9.52 27.54 -11.41
N THR A 468 10.00 28.73 -11.01
CA THR A 468 10.26 29.08 -9.59
C THR A 468 9.00 28.98 -8.72
N THR A 469 7.89 29.59 -9.14
CA THR A 469 6.68 29.66 -8.31
C THR A 469 6.11 28.28 -8.00
N LEU A 470 6.03 27.39 -9.00
CA LEU A 470 5.50 26.04 -8.81
C LEU A 470 6.45 25.18 -7.98
N ASN A 471 7.76 25.36 -8.11
CA ASN A 471 8.73 24.71 -7.24
C ASN A 471 8.63 25.16 -5.78
N ILE A 472 8.40 26.45 -5.52
CA ILE A 472 8.17 26.97 -4.16
C ILE A 472 6.90 26.36 -3.56
N ILE A 473 5.78 26.36 -4.28
CA ILE A 473 4.52 25.77 -3.81
C ILE A 473 4.72 24.28 -3.51
N SER A 474 5.37 23.56 -4.43
CA SER A 474 5.66 22.14 -4.28
C SER A 474 6.51 21.86 -3.03
N THR A 475 7.49 22.72 -2.77
CA THR A 475 8.37 22.63 -1.59
C THR A 475 7.60 22.91 -0.30
N ILE A 476 6.77 23.95 -0.23
CA ILE A 476 5.92 24.22 0.93
C ILE A 476 5.02 23.02 1.23
N GLY A 477 4.37 22.46 0.20
CA GLY A 477 3.58 21.23 0.32
C GLY A 477 4.41 20.07 0.87
N ALA A 478 5.65 19.90 0.39
CA ALA A 478 6.53 18.81 0.81
C ALA A 478 6.92 18.93 2.28
N TYR A 479 7.14 20.15 2.78
CA TYR A 479 7.40 20.38 4.21
C TYR A 479 6.17 20.12 5.08
N ILE A 480 4.96 20.48 4.61
CA ILE A 480 3.71 20.12 5.30
C ILE A 480 3.56 18.59 5.35
N LEU A 481 3.86 17.90 4.25
CA LEU A 481 3.82 16.45 4.15
C LEU A 481 4.88 15.77 5.04
N GLY A 482 6.09 16.32 5.11
CA GLY A 482 7.12 15.82 6.02
C GLY A 482 6.69 15.99 7.49
N ALA A 483 6.16 17.17 7.84
CA ALA A 483 5.67 17.47 9.17
C ALA A 483 4.44 16.63 9.58
N SER A 484 3.63 16.16 8.62
CA SER A 484 2.46 15.32 8.91
C SER A 484 2.83 13.98 9.55
N THR A 485 4.08 13.51 9.37
CA THR A 485 4.55 12.28 10.02
C THR A 485 4.72 12.42 11.54
N LEU A 486 4.92 13.64 12.05
CA LEU A 486 5.11 13.91 13.48
C LEU A 486 3.87 13.57 14.33
N PRO A 487 2.64 14.03 14.00
CA PRO A 487 1.45 13.63 14.75
C PRO A 487 1.21 12.12 14.68
N PHE A 488 1.57 11.45 13.58
CA PHE A 488 1.50 9.98 13.49
C PHE A 488 2.45 9.29 14.46
N ILE A 489 3.73 9.66 14.46
CA ILE A 489 4.75 9.07 15.36
C ILE A 489 4.35 9.30 16.81
N TYR A 490 3.93 10.51 17.14
CA TYR A 490 3.45 10.85 18.48
C TYR A 490 2.21 10.04 18.87
N ASN A 491 1.26 9.85 17.95
CA ASN A 491 0.06 9.04 18.18
C ASN A 491 0.43 7.58 18.47
N VAL A 492 1.28 6.96 17.63
CA VAL A 492 1.78 5.59 17.85
C VAL A 492 2.46 5.45 19.21
N PHE A 493 3.36 6.38 19.56
CA PHE A 493 4.07 6.37 20.84
C PHE A 493 3.12 6.51 22.03
N LYS A 494 2.24 7.52 22.00
CA LYS A 494 1.25 7.81 23.05
C LYS A 494 0.31 6.62 23.22
N SER A 495 -0.28 6.15 22.14
CA SER A 495 -1.30 5.10 22.17
C SER A 495 -0.75 3.74 22.53
N TYR A 496 0.48 3.39 22.10
CA TYR A 496 1.11 2.14 22.52
C TYR A 496 1.25 2.04 24.05
N ARG A 497 1.59 3.16 24.72
CA ARG A 497 1.80 3.20 26.17
C ARG A 497 0.51 3.49 26.96
N TYR A 498 -0.27 4.46 26.51
CA TYR A 498 -1.35 5.08 27.28
C TYR A 498 -2.71 5.07 26.57
N GLY A 499 -2.80 4.55 25.33
CA GLY A 499 -4.04 4.53 24.56
C GLY A 499 -5.13 3.68 25.20
N GLU A 500 -6.38 3.98 24.86
CA GLU A 500 -7.55 3.24 25.31
C GLU A 500 -7.40 1.75 25.05
N ILE A 501 -7.73 0.92 26.04
CA ILE A 501 -7.56 -0.53 25.98
C ILE A 501 -8.74 -1.14 25.23
N VAL A 502 -8.43 -2.03 24.30
CA VAL A 502 -9.43 -2.84 23.60
C VAL A 502 -9.85 -3.99 24.50
N THR A 503 -11.15 -4.12 24.77
CA THR A 503 -11.73 -5.23 25.55
C THR A 503 -12.48 -6.25 24.68
N ALA A 504 -12.72 -5.94 23.41
CA ALA A 504 -13.45 -6.78 22.47
C ALA A 504 -12.52 -7.41 21.41
N ASP A 505 -12.91 -8.57 20.87
CA ASP A 505 -12.21 -9.21 19.76
C ASP A 505 -12.29 -8.34 18.50
N ASP A 506 -13.45 -7.72 18.26
CA ASP A 506 -13.67 -6.78 17.18
C ASP A 506 -13.82 -5.33 17.69
N PRO A 507 -12.74 -4.53 17.67
CA PRO A 507 -12.77 -3.13 18.09
C PRO A 507 -13.56 -2.21 17.16
N TRP A 508 -13.83 -2.62 15.91
CA TRP A 508 -14.54 -1.79 14.91
C TRP A 508 -16.01 -2.20 14.73
N GLY A 509 -16.45 -3.25 15.43
CA GLY A 509 -17.83 -3.70 15.53
C GLY A 509 -18.32 -4.57 14.37
N TYR A 510 -18.04 -4.18 13.13
CA TYR A 510 -18.55 -4.85 11.92
C TYR A 510 -17.45 -5.57 11.12
N GLY A 511 -16.43 -6.07 11.81
CA GLY A 511 -15.32 -6.85 11.27
C GLY A 511 -15.80 -8.08 10.51
N ASN A 512 -15.26 -8.27 9.32
CA ASN A 512 -15.76 -9.27 8.37
C ASN A 512 -14.91 -10.55 8.38
N SER A 513 -13.63 -10.37 8.09
CA SER A 513 -12.62 -11.39 7.93
C SER A 513 -12.23 -12.05 9.27
N LEU A 514 -11.61 -13.22 9.19
CA LEU A 514 -11.43 -14.12 10.33
C LEU A 514 -10.54 -13.55 11.46
N GLU A 515 -9.66 -12.58 11.17
CA GLU A 515 -8.83 -11.93 12.19
C GLU A 515 -9.62 -11.20 13.27
N TRP A 516 -10.88 -10.84 12.99
CA TRP A 516 -11.76 -10.17 13.93
C TRP A 516 -12.49 -11.13 14.87
N ALA A 517 -12.33 -12.45 14.70
CA ALA A 517 -12.91 -13.48 15.56
C ALA A 517 -11.93 -14.02 16.64
N THR A 518 -10.79 -13.34 16.85
CA THR A 518 -9.82 -13.69 17.90
C THR A 518 -9.47 -12.46 18.74
N SER A 519 -8.92 -12.67 19.93
CA SER A 519 -8.55 -11.62 20.87
C SER A 519 -7.60 -10.56 20.31
N SER A 520 -7.61 -9.38 20.94
CA SER A 520 -6.77 -8.23 20.62
C SER A 520 -5.85 -7.89 21.80
N PRO A 521 -4.54 -8.23 21.79
CA PRO A 521 -3.79 -8.88 20.71
C PRO A 521 -3.99 -10.41 20.65
N PRO A 522 -3.82 -11.05 19.47
CA PRO A 522 -3.98 -12.49 19.31
C PRO A 522 -3.00 -13.33 20.15
N PRO A 523 -3.38 -14.57 20.54
CA PRO A 523 -2.47 -15.52 21.19
C PRO A 523 -1.34 -15.95 20.26
N ARG A 524 -0.34 -16.67 20.81
CA ARG A 524 0.86 -17.09 20.06
C ARG A 524 0.54 -17.83 18.75
N HIS A 525 -0.43 -18.75 18.78
CA HIS A 525 -0.89 -19.51 17.61
C HIS A 525 -2.24 -19.01 17.07
N ASN A 526 -2.48 -17.70 17.16
CA ASN A 526 -3.55 -16.94 16.52
C ASN A 526 -4.97 -17.16 17.04
N PHE A 527 -5.40 -18.40 17.28
CA PHE A 527 -6.78 -18.72 17.65
C PHE A 527 -6.82 -19.64 18.86
N THR A 528 -7.68 -19.31 19.81
CA THR A 528 -8.12 -20.25 20.86
C THR A 528 -9.24 -21.13 20.32
N GLU A 529 -10.16 -20.53 19.56
CA GLU A 529 -11.30 -21.19 18.92
C GLU A 529 -11.47 -20.63 17.50
N LEU A 530 -11.89 -21.48 16.56
CA LEU A 530 -12.17 -21.08 15.19
C LEU A 530 -13.69 -21.11 14.94
N PRO A 531 -14.29 -20.01 14.45
CA PRO A 531 -15.69 -20.04 14.06
C PRO A 531 -15.90 -20.90 12.82
N ARG A 532 -17.13 -21.41 12.66
CA ARG A 532 -17.50 -22.20 11.48
C ARG A 532 -17.61 -21.31 10.23
N ILE A 533 -16.67 -21.47 9.30
CA ILE A 533 -16.58 -20.67 8.07
C ILE A 533 -17.63 -21.12 7.05
N ARG A 534 -18.51 -20.21 6.64
CA ARG A 534 -19.61 -20.48 5.69
C ARG A 534 -19.72 -19.46 4.55
N SER A 535 -19.29 -18.23 4.77
CA SER A 535 -19.27 -17.14 3.81
C SER A 535 -17.87 -16.54 3.68
N GLU A 536 -17.75 -15.45 2.91
CA GLU A 536 -16.56 -14.60 2.83
C GLU A 536 -16.35 -13.70 4.06
N ARG A 537 -17.29 -13.68 5.02
CA ARG A 537 -17.27 -12.82 6.22
C ARG A 537 -17.51 -13.61 7.51
N PRO A 538 -16.60 -14.54 7.88
CA PRO A 538 -16.83 -15.47 8.99
C PRO A 538 -16.92 -14.81 10.37
N ALA A 539 -16.22 -13.70 10.63
CA ALA A 539 -16.33 -12.99 11.91
C ALA A 539 -17.67 -12.24 12.02
N PHE A 540 -18.13 -11.65 10.92
CA PHE A 540 -19.45 -11.03 10.86
C PHE A 540 -20.56 -12.05 11.12
N ASP A 541 -20.49 -13.22 10.47
CA ASP A 541 -21.46 -14.30 10.67
C ASP A 541 -21.48 -14.84 12.11
N LEU A 542 -20.34 -14.80 12.81
CA LEU A 542 -20.20 -15.18 14.21
C LEU A 542 -20.85 -14.15 15.15
N HIS A 543 -20.54 -12.87 14.95
CA HIS A 543 -21.04 -11.78 15.82
C HIS A 543 -22.50 -11.43 15.54
N TYR A 544 -22.99 -11.66 14.31
CA TYR A 544 -24.33 -11.31 13.86
C TYR A 544 -25.10 -12.53 13.31
N PRO A 545 -25.35 -13.58 14.12
CA PRO A 545 -26.00 -14.80 13.64
C PRO A 545 -27.43 -14.57 13.12
N HIS A 546 -28.12 -13.55 13.63
CA HIS A 546 -29.46 -13.14 13.20
C HIS A 546 -29.47 -12.47 11.81
N MET A 547 -28.34 -11.96 11.34
CA MET A 547 -28.24 -11.29 10.02
C MET A 547 -28.00 -12.27 8.87
N ARG A 548 -27.90 -13.57 9.16
CA ARG A 548 -27.53 -14.58 8.15
C ARG A 548 -28.59 -14.73 7.07
N GLU A 549 -29.86 -14.80 7.44
CA GLU A 549 -30.96 -14.94 6.47
C GLU A 549 -31.07 -13.70 5.56
N ALA A 550 -30.98 -12.49 6.15
CA ALA A 550 -30.96 -11.25 5.40
C ALA A 550 -29.75 -11.18 4.45
N THR A 551 -28.57 -11.57 4.94
CA THR A 551 -27.34 -11.61 4.14
C THR A 551 -27.42 -12.60 2.97
N GLU A 552 -27.98 -13.79 3.17
CA GLU A 552 -28.16 -14.77 2.08
C GLU A 552 -29.22 -14.31 1.07
N ALA A 553 -30.29 -13.64 1.52
CA ALA A 553 -31.31 -13.08 0.64
C ALA A 553 -30.76 -11.95 -0.25
N ASP A 554 -29.89 -11.10 0.29
CA ASP A 554 -29.33 -9.94 -0.43
C ASP A 554 -28.21 -10.30 -1.42
N LYS A 555 -27.60 -11.50 -1.32
CA LYS A 555 -26.51 -11.95 -2.21
C LYS A 555 -26.88 -12.01 -3.70
N TYR A 556 -28.18 -12.11 -4.02
CA TYR A 556 -28.67 -12.33 -5.39
C TYR A 556 -29.34 -11.09 -6.02
N VAL A 557 -29.41 -9.97 -5.31
CA VAL A 557 -30.00 -8.73 -5.84
C VAL A 557 -28.96 -7.97 -6.66
N GLY A 558 -28.69 -8.46 -7.86
CA GLY A 558 -27.90 -7.75 -8.87
C GLY A 558 -28.66 -6.58 -9.50
N LEU A 559 -27.99 -5.77 -10.32
CA LEU A 559 -28.54 -4.58 -11.02
C LEU A 559 -29.84 -4.84 -11.83
N LEU A 560 -30.18 -6.10 -12.09
CA LEU A 560 -31.37 -6.54 -12.85
C LEU A 560 -32.40 -7.31 -11.99
N GLY A 561 -32.15 -7.48 -10.69
CA GLY A 561 -33.07 -8.14 -9.76
C GLY A 561 -34.11 -7.15 -9.24
N GLY A 562 -35.37 -7.31 -9.63
CA GLY A 562 -36.48 -6.49 -9.17
C GLY A 562 -36.55 -6.41 -7.64
N HIS A 563 -36.83 -5.22 -7.11
CA HIS A 563 -37.05 -5.00 -5.69
C HIS A 563 -38.27 -5.81 -5.23
N GLY A 564 -38.04 -6.91 -4.52
CA GLY A 564 -38.97 -7.35 -3.50
C GLY A 564 -38.83 -6.45 -2.28
N HIS A 565 -39.30 -5.21 -2.37
CA HIS A 565 -39.33 -4.29 -1.23
C HIS A 565 -40.23 -4.90 -0.15
N LYS A 566 -39.63 -5.43 0.92
CA LYS A 566 -40.35 -5.62 2.18
C LYS A 566 -40.27 -4.29 2.91
N PRO A 567 -41.36 -3.54 3.07
CA PRO A 567 -41.31 -2.22 3.68
C PRO A 567 -40.75 -2.31 5.09
N ALA A 568 -39.89 -1.36 5.43
CA ALA A 568 -39.37 -1.24 6.79
C ALA A 568 -40.53 -1.03 7.77
N PRO A 569 -40.45 -1.47 9.04
CA PRO A 569 -41.51 -1.25 10.03
C PRO A 569 -41.94 0.23 10.12
N SER A 570 -41.00 1.16 9.93
CA SER A 570 -41.26 2.61 9.87
C SER A 570 -42.05 3.03 8.63
N GLU A 571 -41.86 2.38 7.48
CA GLU A 571 -42.62 2.62 6.25
C GLU A 571 -44.05 2.07 6.37
N VAL A 572 -44.21 0.90 7.00
CA VAL A 572 -45.54 0.32 7.29
C VAL A 572 -46.34 1.21 8.26
N VAL A 573 -45.65 1.86 9.21
CA VAL A 573 -46.28 2.82 10.14
C VAL A 573 -46.60 4.13 9.42
N ALA A 574 -45.73 4.61 8.53
CA ALA A 574 -45.97 5.83 7.75
C ALA A 574 -47.12 5.66 6.73
N GLU A 575 -47.24 4.51 6.06
CA GLU A 575 -48.36 4.19 5.17
C GLU A 575 -49.69 4.09 5.91
N LYS A 576 -49.68 3.60 7.16
CA LYS A 576 -50.86 3.59 8.03
C LYS A 576 -51.26 4.97 8.56
N MET A 577 -50.39 5.97 8.42
CA MET A 577 -50.66 7.36 8.83
C MET A 577 -50.98 8.25 7.62
N ASN A 578 -51.64 7.70 6.60
CA ASN A 578 -52.10 8.50 5.47
C ASN A 578 -53.21 9.49 5.92
N PRO A 579 -53.04 10.82 5.79
CA PRO A 579 -54.05 11.81 6.21
C PRO A 579 -55.35 11.76 5.38
N ASP A 580 -55.34 11.09 4.23
CA ASP A 580 -56.44 11.10 3.27
C ASP A 580 -57.64 10.21 3.66
N GLU A 581 -57.51 9.34 4.68
CA GLU A 581 -58.64 8.55 5.20
C GLU A 581 -59.43 9.26 6.32
N ILE A 582 -58.99 10.43 6.79
CA ILE A 582 -59.66 11.16 7.88
C ILE A 582 -60.75 12.13 7.36
N SER A 583 -60.85 12.39 6.04
CA SER A 583 -61.75 13.43 5.50
C SER A 583 -63.09 12.95 4.90
N LYS A 584 -63.47 11.67 5.05
CA LYS A 584 -64.80 11.19 4.66
C LYS A 584 -65.65 10.85 5.89
N GLY A 585 -66.07 11.90 6.60
CA GLY A 585 -67.14 11.80 7.59
C GLY A 585 -68.48 11.54 6.89
N ASP A 586 -69.08 10.40 7.20
CA ASP A 586 -70.44 10.02 6.82
C ASP A 586 -71.46 10.80 7.68
N PRO A 587 -72.36 11.64 7.11
CA PRO A 587 -73.32 12.41 7.87
C PRO A 587 -74.65 11.67 8.04
N THR A 588 -74.61 10.38 8.43
CA THR A 588 -75.81 9.65 8.82
C THR A 588 -75.52 8.72 10.00
N LEU A 589 -75.94 9.11 11.21
CA LEU A 589 -76.52 8.27 12.27
C LEU A 589 -76.84 9.15 13.52
N PRO A 590 -77.93 8.88 14.26
CA PRO A 590 -78.44 9.77 15.30
C PRO A 590 -77.82 9.52 16.70
N ASN A 591 -77.73 10.61 17.46
CA ASN A 591 -77.34 10.81 18.88
C ASN A 591 -76.92 9.62 19.74
#